data_AF-N8WT72-F1
#
_entry.id   AF-N8WT72-F1
#
_cell.length_a   1.000
_cell.length_b   1.000
_cell.length_c   1.000
_cell.angle_alpha   90.00
_cell.angle_beta   90.00
_cell.angle_gamma   90.00
#
_symmetry.space_group_name_H-M   'P 1'
#
loop_
_entity.id
_entity.type
_entity.pdbx_description
1 polymer ?
#
loop_
_entity_poly.entity_id
_entity_poly.type
_entity_poly.pdbx_seq_one_letter_code
_entity_poly.pdbx_strand_id
1 'polypeptide(L)'
;MRSIKLHKNRISRFAIAQKRSDFNKTIIVQLVYVLRQVNPKKAKNLMSHYSIEIKSINGLISYRVQGIKHEGKMIIFLYGSDLYFLDLDKSLFEHEY
;
A
#
# COMPACT_ATOMS: atom_id res chain seq x y z
N MET A 1 0.58 36.26 2.86
CA MET A 1 0.93 34.88 3.30
C MET A 1 0.93 33.97 2.08
N ARG A 2 2.09 33.45 1.67
CA ARG A 2 2.17 32.51 0.53
C ARG A 2 1.65 31.14 0.99
N SER A 3 0.62 30.63 0.34
CA SER A 3 0.14 29.26 0.53
C SER A 3 1.25 28.30 0.09
N ILE A 4 1.85 27.59 1.03
CA ILE A 4 2.76 26.49 0.72
C ILE A 4 1.90 25.41 0.04
N LYS A 5 2.03 25.27 -1.28
CA LYS A 5 1.52 24.09 -2.00
C LYS A 5 2.29 22.90 -1.47
N LEU A 6 1.73 22.18 -0.50
CA LEU A 6 2.18 20.85 -0.11
C LEU A 6 2.06 19.96 -1.36
N HIS A 7 3.16 19.80 -2.11
CA HIS A 7 3.26 18.74 -3.09
C HIS A 7 2.99 17.43 -2.36
N LYS A 8 1.99 16.69 -2.86
CA LYS A 8 1.49 15.45 -2.29
C LYS A 8 2.66 14.49 -2.06
N ASN A 9 3.02 14.23 -0.81
CA ASN A 9 3.95 13.17 -0.44
C ASN A 9 3.32 11.82 -0.78
N ARG A 10 3.48 11.41 -2.05
CA ARG A 10 3.06 10.11 -2.58
C ARG A 10 4.31 9.27 -2.74
N ILE A 11 4.43 8.25 -1.92
CA ILE A 11 5.51 7.25 -2.04
C ILE A 11 4.88 6.01 -2.65
N SER A 12 5.54 5.41 -3.64
CA SER A 12 5.08 4.15 -4.21
C SER A 12 6.23 3.16 -4.39
N ARG A 13 5.96 1.89 -4.12
CA ARG A 13 6.88 0.78 -4.38
C ARG A 13 6.14 -0.38 -5.04
N PHE A 14 6.86 -1.21 -5.79
CA PHE A 14 6.31 -2.50 -6.20
C PHE A 14 6.41 -3.49 -5.04
N ALA A 15 5.46 -4.41 -4.97
CA ALA A 15 5.40 -5.45 -3.95
C ALA A 15 4.83 -6.74 -4.55
N ILE A 16 5.24 -7.88 -4.00
CA ILE A 16 4.66 -9.18 -4.34
C ILE A 16 3.47 -9.40 -3.42
N ALA A 17 2.34 -9.81 -4.02
CA ALA A 17 1.19 -10.29 -3.30
C ALA A 17 0.91 -11.76 -3.67
N GLN A 18 0.52 -12.56 -2.68
CA GLN A 18 0.25 -13.99 -2.84
C GLN A 18 -1.24 -14.25 -2.67
N LYS A 19 -1.82 -15.13 -3.50
CA LYS A 19 -3.23 -15.50 -3.41
C LYS A 19 -3.45 -16.32 -2.13
N ARG A 20 -4.47 -15.95 -1.35
CA ARG A 20 -4.79 -16.59 -0.06
C ARG A 20 -5.03 -18.10 -0.17
N SER A 21 -5.68 -18.54 -1.24
CA SER A 21 -6.06 -19.94 -1.43
C SER A 21 -5.01 -20.76 -2.18
N ASP A 22 -3.95 -20.11 -2.68
CA ASP A 22 -2.92 -20.75 -3.53
C ASP A 22 -1.64 -19.93 -3.46
N PHE A 23 -0.72 -20.34 -2.56
CA PHE A 23 0.53 -19.62 -2.32
C PHE A 23 1.50 -19.65 -3.50
N ASN A 24 1.29 -20.52 -4.49
CA ASN A 24 2.07 -20.55 -5.72
C ASN A 24 1.64 -19.45 -6.70
N LYS A 25 0.44 -18.89 -6.53
CA LYS A 25 -0.05 -17.77 -7.35
C LYS A 25 0.34 -16.45 -6.73
N THR A 26 1.35 -15.82 -7.32
CA THR A 26 1.82 -14.49 -6.95
C THR A 26 1.52 -13.48 -8.03
N ILE A 27 1.32 -12.23 -7.64
CA ILE A 27 1.17 -11.09 -8.54
C ILE A 27 2.04 -9.93 -8.04
N ILE A 28 2.47 -9.09 -8.96
CA ILE A 28 3.16 -7.84 -8.61
C ILE A 28 2.14 -6.71 -8.61
N VAL A 29 2.17 -5.89 -7.57
CA VAL A 29 1.28 -4.75 -7.40
C VAL A 29 2.06 -3.49 -7.06
N GLN A 30 1.49 -2.34 -7.34
CA GLN A 30 2.01 -1.06 -6.89
C GLN A 30 1.36 -0.71 -5.54
N LEU A 31 2.16 -0.68 -4.49
CA LEU A 31 1.77 -0.20 -3.16
C LEU A 31 2.03 1.30 -3.08
N VAL A 32 0.98 2.07 -2.79
CA VAL A 32 1.03 3.54 -2.77
C VAL A 32 0.65 4.04 -1.39
N TYR A 33 1.52 4.85 -0.80
CA TYR A 33 1.28 5.58 0.44
C TYR A 33 0.90 7.02 0.09
N VAL A 34 -0.28 7.43 0.53
CA VAL A 34 -0.83 8.76 0.28
C VAL A 34 -1.01 9.49 1.61
N LEU A 35 -0.26 10.57 1.81
CA LEU A 35 -0.52 11.49 2.92
C LEU A 35 -1.81 12.28 2.62
N ARG A 36 -2.84 12.07 3.43
CA ARG A 36 -4.07 12.87 3.38
C ARG A 36 -3.76 14.28 3.87
N GLN A 37 -4.39 15.30 3.28
CA GLN A 37 -4.22 16.68 3.73
C GLN A 37 -4.59 16.80 5.21
N VAL A 38 -3.62 17.18 6.03
CA VAL A 38 -3.80 17.37 7.47
C VAL A 38 -3.94 18.85 7.74
N ASN A 39 -4.95 19.24 8.50
CA ASN A 39 -5.01 20.59 9.05
C ASN A 39 -3.93 20.68 10.14
N PRO A 40 -2.90 21.55 10.02
CA PRO A 40 -1.72 21.53 10.89
C PRO A 40 -2.04 21.66 12.39
N LYS A 41 -3.22 22.21 12.75
CA LYS A 41 -3.70 22.32 14.13
C LYS A 41 -4.19 21.00 14.76
N LYS A 42 -4.36 19.91 13.99
CA LYS A 42 -4.86 18.59 14.46
C LYS A 42 -3.86 17.44 14.28
N ALA A 43 -2.64 17.71 13.84
CA ALA A 43 -1.64 16.71 13.47
C ALA A 43 -0.94 16.01 14.66
N LYS A 44 -1.69 15.65 15.72
CA LYS A 44 -1.11 14.96 16.90
C LYS A 44 -0.64 13.53 16.60
N ASN A 45 -1.00 12.94 15.45
CA ASN A 45 -0.51 11.62 15.03
C ASN A 45 -0.36 11.55 13.50
N LEU A 46 0.86 11.67 12.98
CA LEU A 46 1.14 11.69 11.54
C LEU A 46 0.74 10.37 10.84
N MET A 47 0.79 9.24 11.55
CA MET A 47 0.51 7.91 10.98
C MET A 47 -0.97 7.71 10.61
N SER A 48 -1.91 8.30 11.36
CA SER A 48 -3.34 8.19 11.05
C SER A 48 -3.76 8.97 9.79
N HIS A 49 -2.85 9.76 9.23
CA HIS A 49 -3.09 10.56 8.03
C HIS A 49 -2.57 9.89 6.75
N TYR A 50 -1.88 8.76 6.85
CA TYR A 50 -1.52 7.98 5.68
C TYR A 50 -2.65 7.02 5.30
N SER A 51 -3.04 7.05 4.03
CA SER A 51 -3.83 5.98 3.43
C SER A 51 -2.97 5.13 2.52
N ILE A 52 -3.26 3.83 2.52
CA ILE A 52 -2.63 2.84 1.66
C ILE A 52 -3.58 2.53 0.51
N GLU A 53 -3.06 2.60 -0.71
CA GLU A 53 -3.72 2.11 -1.92
C GLU A 53 -2.88 0.98 -2.52
N ILE A 54 -3.54 -0.02 -3.09
CA ILE A 54 -2.88 -1.08 -3.87
C ILE A 54 -3.41 -0.98 -5.29
N LYS A 55 -2.50 -0.93 -6.26
CA LYS A 55 -2.84 -0.80 -7.69
C LYS A 55 -2.18 -1.87 -8.52
N SER A 56 -2.68 -2.08 -9.73
CA SER A 56 -1.99 -2.83 -10.78
C SER A 56 -0.61 -2.21 -11.06
N ILE A 57 0.29 -2.97 -11.68
CA ILE A 57 1.67 -2.53 -12.01
C ILE A 57 1.66 -1.22 -12.82
N ASN A 58 0.72 -1.08 -13.76
CA ASN A 58 0.54 0.13 -14.57
C ASN A 58 -0.26 1.25 -13.87
N GLY A 59 -0.69 1.04 -12.62
CA GLY A 59 -1.43 2.02 -11.83
C GLY A 59 -2.88 2.28 -12.27
N LEU A 60 -3.39 1.56 -13.28
CA LEU A 60 -4.72 1.81 -13.86
C LEU A 60 -5.88 1.21 -13.03
N ILE A 61 -5.62 0.12 -12.32
CA ILE A 61 -6.63 -0.60 -11.54
C ILE A 61 -6.30 -0.41 -10.06
N SER A 62 -7.25 0.09 -9.28
CA SER A 62 -7.16 0.13 -7.82
C SER A 62 -7.84 -1.08 -7.21
N TYR A 63 -7.09 -1.84 -6.40
CA TYR A 63 -7.62 -2.99 -5.68
C TYR A 63 -8.21 -2.58 -4.34
N ARG A 64 -9.27 -3.27 -3.91
CA ARG A 64 -9.96 -2.97 -2.66
C ARG A 64 -9.19 -3.55 -1.48
N VAL A 65 -8.58 -2.68 -0.67
CA VAL A 65 -8.00 -3.06 0.62
C VAL A 65 -9.12 -3.51 1.56
N GLN A 66 -8.99 -4.72 2.10
CA GLN A 66 -9.93 -5.31 3.07
C GLN A 66 -9.47 -5.10 4.50
N GLY A 67 -8.16 -5.09 4.74
CA GLY A 67 -7.61 -4.89 6.07
C GLY A 67 -6.10 -4.81 6.08
N ILE A 68 -5.59 -4.23 7.17
CA ILE A 68 -4.16 -4.14 7.47
C ILE A 68 -3.98 -4.81 8.82
N LYS A 69 -3.14 -5.85 8.88
CA LYS A 69 -2.74 -6.51 10.12
C LYS A 69 -1.40 -5.95 10.54
N HIS A 70 -1.40 -5.20 11.64
CA HIS A 70 -0.18 -4.60 12.20
C HIS A 70 0.76 -5.67 12.75
N GLU A 71 0.20 -6.65 13.48
CA GLU A 71 0.92 -7.87 13.86
C GLU A 71 1.13 -8.72 12.60
N GLY A 72 2.39 -8.80 12.15
CA GLY A 72 2.78 -9.46 10.90
C GLY A 72 2.84 -8.55 9.67
N LYS A 73 2.68 -7.23 9.83
CA LYS A 73 2.85 -6.20 8.79
C LYS A 73 2.29 -6.62 7.42
N MET A 74 1.04 -7.04 7.41
CA MET A 74 0.42 -7.65 6.24
C MET A 74 -0.77 -6.82 5.76
N ILE A 75 -0.89 -6.63 4.45
CA ILE A 75 -2.05 -5.99 3.83
C ILE A 75 -2.85 -7.05 3.08
N ILE A 76 -4.17 -7.02 3.28
CA ILE A 76 -5.12 -7.93 2.64
C ILE A 76 -5.96 -7.13 1.65
N PHE A 77 -6.06 -7.59 0.42
CA PHE A 77 -6.86 -6.92 -0.62
C PHE A 77 -7.57 -7.91 -1.55
N LEU A 78 -8.55 -7.40 -2.29
CA LEU A 78 -9.29 -8.16 -3.31
C LEU A 78 -8.82 -7.80 -4.72
N TYR A 79 -8.61 -8.83 -5.52
CA TYR A 79 -8.57 -8.74 -6.97
C TYR A 79 -9.67 -9.67 -7.55
N GLY A 80 -10.72 -9.06 -8.11
CA GLY A 80 -11.94 -9.80 -8.43
C GLY A 80 -12.59 -10.35 -7.15
N SER A 81 -12.91 -11.64 -7.15
CA SER A 81 -13.42 -12.39 -5.98
C SER A 81 -12.31 -12.97 -5.09
N ASP A 82 -11.05 -12.83 -5.48
CA ASP A 82 -9.93 -13.50 -4.83
C ASP A 82 -9.24 -12.58 -3.80
N LEU A 83 -8.89 -13.16 -2.65
CA LEU A 83 -8.11 -12.48 -1.61
C LEU A 83 -6.61 -12.68 -1.85
N TYR A 84 -5.86 -11.60 -1.70
CA TYR A 84 -4.41 -11.56 -1.79
C TYR A 84 -3.80 -10.98 -0.52
N PHE A 85 -2.62 -11.47 -0.18
CA PHE A 85 -1.80 -11.03 0.94
C PHE A 85 -0.52 -10.38 0.46
N LEU A 86 -0.21 -9.21 0.99
CA LEU A 86 1.03 -8.50 0.77
C LEU A 86 1.77 -8.41 2.10
N ASP A 87 2.89 -9.10 2.19
CA ASP A 87 3.81 -9.02 3.33
C ASP A 87 4.73 -7.82 3.12
N LEU A 88 4.70 -6.86 4.06
CA LEU A 88 5.47 -5.62 3.92
C LEU A 88 6.97 -5.81 4.18
N ASP A 89 7.36 -6.90 4.84
CA ASP A 89 8.76 -7.26 5.08
C ASP A 89 9.38 -7.99 3.89
N LYS A 90 8.58 -8.52 2.96
CA LYS A 90 9.11 -9.11 1.72
C LYS A 90 9.39 -8.02 0.68
N SER A 91 10.65 -7.93 0.26
CA SER A 91 11.08 -7.08 -0.87
C SER A 91 11.19 -7.89 -2.17
N LEU A 92 10.90 -7.23 -3.30
CA LEU A 92 11.20 -7.76 -4.64
C LEU A 92 12.71 -7.90 -4.91
N PHE A 93 13.55 -7.20 -4.14
CA PHE A 93 14.98 -7.03 -4.42
C PHE A 93 15.89 -7.66 -3.36
N GLU A 94 15.36 -8.46 -2.44
CA GLU A 94 16.14 -9.08 -1.35
C GLU A 94 16.72 -10.46 -1.70
N HIS A 95 16.65 -10.88 -2.96
CA HIS A 95 17.46 -12.01 -3.43
C HIS A 95 18.84 -11.49 -3.85
N GLU A 96 19.77 -11.46 -2.88
CA GLU A 96 21.20 -11.54 -3.20
C GLU A 96 21.49 -12.94 -3.77
N TYR A 97 22.20 -12.96 -4.91
CA TYR A 97 22.63 -14.15 -5.64
C TYR A 97 23.62 -15.01 -4.84
#